data_AF-A0A0N4YJ44-F1
#
_entry.id   AF-A0A0N4YJ44-F1
#
_cell.length_a   1.000
_cell.length_b   1.000
_cell.length_c   1.000
_cell.angle_alpha   90.00
_cell.angle_beta   90.00
_cell.angle_gamma   90.00
#
_symmetry.space_group_name_H-M   'P 1'
#
loop_
_entity.id
_entity.type
_entity.pdbx_description
1 polymer ?
#
loop_
_entity_poly.entity_id
_entity_poly.type
_entity_poly.pdbx_seq_one_letter_code
_entity_poly.pdbx_strand_id
1 'polypeptide(L)'
;MVAGKADPEMPKRMYIHPDSPATGEHWMAKGANFHKLKLTNNISDKQGYTILNSMHKYQPRLHIVRCAEIMNLPYSTFRTFVFKETEFIAVTAYQNEKVTQLKIDHNPFAKGFRDAGAGKREKKRLLQNHAREPQVSPRSSSAHPSEDASEDDDPLPKKVRE
;
A
#
# COMPACT_ATOMS: atom_id res chain seq x y z
N MET A 1 -1.33 -14.73 8.98
CA MET A 1 -1.62 -15.94 8.18
C MET A 1 -0.59 -16.00 7.06
N VAL A 2 0.11 -17.13 6.89
CA VAL A 2 1.09 -17.34 5.81
C VAL A 2 0.39 -18.15 4.72
N ALA A 3 0.42 -17.68 3.48
CA ALA A 3 -0.42 -18.20 2.39
C ALA A 3 0.04 -19.56 1.82
N GLY A 4 1.26 -20.02 2.13
CA GLY A 4 1.79 -21.28 1.62
C GLY A 4 3.31 -21.29 1.52
N LYS A 5 3.85 -22.26 0.77
CA LYS A 5 5.28 -22.31 0.43
C LYS A 5 5.63 -21.20 -0.57
N ALA A 6 6.88 -20.75 -0.52
CA ALA A 6 7.40 -19.75 -1.44
C ALA A 6 7.48 -20.28 -2.88
N ASP A 7 7.26 -19.40 -3.85
CA ASP A 7 7.58 -19.65 -5.25
C ASP A 7 9.10 -19.87 -5.42
N PRO A 8 9.53 -20.59 -6.47
CA PRO A 8 10.95 -20.78 -6.75
C PRO A 8 11.70 -19.44 -6.81
N GLU A 9 12.86 -19.38 -6.14
CA GLU A 9 13.69 -18.18 -6.11
C GLU A 9 14.38 -17.98 -7.48
N MET A 10 14.14 -16.83 -8.11
CA MET A 10 14.80 -16.46 -9.37
C MET A 10 16.30 -16.21 -9.14
N PRO A 11 17.15 -16.39 -10.16
CA PRO A 11 18.58 -16.05 -10.07
C PRO A 11 18.77 -14.62 -9.58
N LYS A 12 19.48 -14.45 -8.46
CA LYS A 12 19.74 -13.15 -7.85
C LYS A 12 20.64 -12.33 -8.76
N ARG A 13 20.05 -11.32 -9.41
CA ARG A 13 20.82 -10.31 -10.14
C ARG A 13 21.42 -9.31 -9.15
N MET A 14 22.75 -9.28 -9.09
CA MET A 14 23.47 -8.29 -8.31
C MET A 14 23.41 -6.94 -9.01
N TYR A 15 22.97 -5.90 -8.29
CA TYR A 15 23.09 -4.53 -8.76
C TYR A 15 24.48 -3.99 -8.41
N ILE A 16 25.23 -3.56 -9.42
CA ILE A 16 26.53 -2.90 -9.25
C ILE A 16 26.29 -1.40 -9.31
N HIS A 17 26.80 -0.65 -8.32
CA HIS A 17 26.70 0.81 -8.33
C HIS A 17 27.38 1.37 -9.59
N PRO A 18 26.79 2.36 -10.30
CA PRO A 18 27.34 2.87 -11.57
C PRO A 18 28.76 3.45 -11.44
N ASP A 19 29.09 4.02 -10.27
CA ASP A 19 30.44 4.52 -9.99
C ASP A 19 31.49 3.41 -9.73
N SER A 20 31.09 2.14 -9.66
CA SER A 20 32.04 1.04 -9.45
C SER A 20 32.81 0.69 -10.75
N PRO A 21 34.10 0.33 -10.66
CA PRO A 21 34.93 0.37 -9.47
C PRO A 21 35.40 1.80 -9.16
N ALA A 22 35.48 2.14 -7.87
CA ALA A 22 36.02 3.41 -7.40
C ALA A 22 36.86 3.22 -6.13
N THR A 23 37.73 4.20 -5.85
CA THR A 23 38.61 4.19 -4.68
C THR A 23 37.82 4.25 -3.37
N GLY A 24 38.44 3.79 -2.28
CA GLY A 24 37.83 3.92 -0.95
C GLY A 24 37.56 5.39 -0.56
N GLU A 25 38.45 6.30 -0.97
CA GLU A 25 38.30 7.74 -0.74
C GLU A 25 37.02 8.29 -1.41
N HIS A 26 36.76 7.92 -2.67
CA HIS A 26 35.53 8.30 -3.38
C HIS A 26 34.27 7.91 -2.58
N TRP A 27 34.23 6.67 -2.09
CA TRP A 27 33.09 6.17 -1.32
C TRP A 27 32.96 6.82 0.05
N MET A 28 34.08 7.08 0.74
CA MET A 28 34.06 7.70 2.07
C MET A 28 33.68 9.19 2.04
N ALA A 29 33.91 9.89 0.93
CA ALA A 29 33.63 11.32 0.82
C ALA A 29 32.11 11.64 0.87
N LYS A 30 31.26 10.80 0.26
CA LYS A 30 29.81 11.08 0.12
C LYS A 30 28.91 9.88 0.43
N GLY A 31 29.47 8.70 0.64
CA GLY A 31 28.72 7.45 0.73
C GLY A 31 28.25 6.93 -0.64
N ALA A 32 27.71 5.71 -0.64
CA ALA A 32 27.13 5.07 -1.82
C ALA A 32 25.60 5.21 -1.80
N ASN A 33 25.00 5.68 -2.90
CA ASN A 33 23.56 5.87 -3.00
C ASN A 33 22.93 5.05 -4.13
N PHE A 34 22.06 4.12 -3.77
CA PHE A 34 21.43 3.17 -4.68
C PHE A 34 20.03 3.59 -5.18
N HIS A 35 19.68 4.88 -5.16
CA HIS A 35 18.36 5.39 -5.59
C HIS A 35 18.00 5.07 -7.06
N LYS A 36 18.98 4.70 -7.90
CA LYS A 36 18.76 4.27 -9.29
C LYS A 36 18.43 2.77 -9.42
N LEU A 37 18.55 1.99 -8.34
CA LEU A 37 18.16 0.58 -8.32
C LEU A 37 16.65 0.47 -8.55
N LYS A 38 16.25 -0.45 -9.43
CA LYS A 38 14.85 -0.73 -9.74
C LYS A 38 14.52 -2.19 -9.49
N LEU A 39 13.28 -2.40 -9.04
CA LEU A 39 12.69 -3.70 -8.79
C LEU A 39 11.66 -3.98 -9.89
N THR A 40 11.55 -5.24 -10.31
CA THR A 40 10.57 -5.67 -11.31
C THR A 40 9.99 -7.03 -10.95
N ASN A 41 8.74 -7.29 -11.36
CA ASN A 41 8.14 -8.63 -11.33
C ASN A 41 8.22 -9.34 -12.68
N ASN A 42 8.78 -8.70 -13.71
CA ASN A 42 8.97 -9.31 -15.02
C ASN A 42 10.20 -10.22 -15.01
N ILE A 43 9.97 -11.54 -14.99
CA ILE A 43 11.02 -12.56 -15.01
C ILE A 43 11.91 -12.52 -16.26
N SER A 44 11.39 -11.94 -17.35
CA SER A 44 12.06 -11.82 -18.64
C SER A 44 12.72 -10.46 -18.84
N ASP A 45 12.90 -9.67 -17.77
CA ASP A 45 13.52 -8.35 -17.83
C ASP A 45 14.92 -8.40 -18.46
N LYS A 46 15.16 -7.56 -19.47
CA LYS A 46 16.44 -7.47 -20.20
C LYS A 46 17.29 -6.28 -19.75
N GLN A 47 16.70 -5.36 -18.97
CA GLN A 47 17.30 -4.12 -18.49
C GLN A 47 18.23 -4.35 -17.30
N GLY A 48 18.24 -5.56 -16.73
CA GLY A 48 19.09 -5.93 -15.61
C GLY A 48 18.53 -5.49 -14.26
N TYR A 49 17.23 -5.19 -14.18
CA TYR A 49 16.58 -4.86 -12.92
C TYR A 49 16.52 -6.09 -12.00
N THR A 50 16.44 -5.83 -10.69
CA THR A 50 16.32 -6.89 -9.69
C THR A 50 14.91 -7.47 -9.75
N ILE A 51 14.82 -8.73 -10.14
CA ILE A 51 13.54 -9.45 -10.26
C ILE A 51 13.12 -9.97 -8.88
N LEU A 52 11.90 -9.66 -8.47
CA LEU A 52 11.29 -10.12 -7.22
C LEU A 52 9.92 -10.73 -7.49
N ASN A 53 9.58 -11.77 -6.74
CA ASN A 53 8.24 -12.34 -6.71
C ASN A 53 7.37 -11.48 -5.79
N SER A 54 6.16 -11.13 -6.25
CA SER A 54 5.19 -10.42 -5.43
C SER A 54 4.79 -11.27 -4.21
N MET A 55 4.41 -10.62 -3.12
CA MET A 55 4.02 -11.23 -1.84
C MET A 55 5.12 -12.03 -1.13
N HIS A 56 6.38 -11.88 -1.54
CA HIS A 56 7.53 -12.50 -0.90
C HIS A 56 8.34 -11.50 -0.09
N LYS A 57 8.93 -11.99 1.01
CA LYS A 57 9.77 -11.22 1.93
C LYS A 57 11.23 -11.25 1.47
N TYR A 58 11.88 -10.10 1.49
CA TYR A 58 13.26 -9.91 1.03
C TYR A 58 14.09 -9.15 2.05
N GLN A 59 15.36 -9.54 2.16
CA GLN A 59 16.38 -8.87 2.95
C GLN A 59 17.44 -8.27 2.01
N PRO A 60 17.51 -6.94 1.86
CA PRO A 60 18.62 -6.27 1.17
C PRO A 60 19.97 -6.61 1.81
N ARG A 61 21.00 -6.75 0.97
CA ARG A 61 22.39 -7.01 1.38
C ARG A 61 23.31 -6.04 0.65
N LEU A 62 24.19 -5.37 1.39
CA LEU A 62 25.24 -4.54 0.82
C LEU A 62 26.54 -5.34 0.75
N HIS A 63 27.17 -5.35 -0.42
CA HIS A 63 28.43 -6.06 -0.64
C HIS A 63 29.53 -5.06 -0.97
N ILE A 64 30.63 -5.13 -0.22
CA ILE A 64 31.86 -4.39 -0.52
C ILE A 64 32.91 -5.38 -0.97
N VAL A 65 33.48 -5.14 -2.15
CA VAL A 65 34.48 -6.02 -2.77
C VAL A 65 35.68 -5.19 -3.18
N ARG A 66 36.87 -5.60 -2.71
CA ARG A 66 38.13 -5.02 -3.18
C ARG A 66 38.53 -5.72 -4.47
N CYS A 67 38.35 -5.05 -5.60
CA CYS A 67 38.73 -5.56 -6.92
C CYS A 67 39.24 -4.41 -7.79
N ALA A 68 40.20 -4.70 -8.69
CA ALA A 68 40.67 -3.73 -9.68
C ALA A 68 39.69 -3.61 -10.85
N GLU A 69 39.02 -4.70 -11.21
CA GLU A 69 38.08 -4.78 -12.32
C GLU A 69 36.85 -5.60 -11.94
N ILE A 70 35.70 -5.25 -12.51
CA ILE A 70 34.40 -5.92 -12.28
C ILE A 70 34.45 -7.39 -12.69
N MET A 71 35.24 -7.74 -13.71
CA MET A 71 35.35 -9.13 -14.19
C MET A 71 35.95 -10.07 -13.14
N ASN A 72 36.66 -9.53 -12.14
CA ASN A 72 37.26 -10.30 -11.05
C ASN A 72 36.27 -10.59 -9.91
N LEU A 73 35.04 -10.07 -9.96
CA LEU A 73 34.03 -10.28 -8.91
C LEU A 73 33.81 -11.76 -8.56
N PRO A 74 33.68 -12.70 -9.52
CA PRO A 74 33.46 -14.12 -9.19
C PRO A 74 34.57 -14.75 -8.34
N TYR A 75 35.78 -14.19 -8.38
CA TYR A 75 36.96 -14.70 -7.69
C TYR A 75 37.34 -13.86 -6.46
N SER A 76 36.61 -12.76 -6.20
CA SER A 76 36.93 -11.82 -5.13
C SER A 76 36.21 -12.18 -3.83
N THR A 77 36.79 -11.79 -2.70
CA THR A 77 36.14 -11.95 -1.40
C THR A 77 35.11 -10.85 -1.15
N PHE A 78 33.90 -11.26 -0.78
CA PHE A 78 32.79 -10.34 -0.47
C PHE A 78 32.72 -10.05 1.02
N ARG A 79 32.80 -8.78 1.40
CA ARG A 79 32.35 -8.34 2.73
C ARG A 79 30.88 -7.95 2.64
N THR A 80 30.03 -8.69 3.34
CA THR A 80 28.56 -8.51 3.31
C THR A 80 28.08 -7.78 4.56
N PHE A 81 27.22 -6.79 4.38
CA PHE A 81 26.50 -6.09 5.44
C PHE A 81 25.01 -6.28 5.25
N VAL A 82 24.30 -6.50 6.36
CA VAL A 82 22.86 -6.75 6.38
C VAL A 82 22.23 -5.87 7.45
N PHE A 83 21.24 -5.09 7.05
CA PHE A 83 20.49 -4.20 7.93
C PHE A 83 19.07 -4.76 8.08
N LYS A 84 18.74 -5.33 9.24
CA LYS A 84 17.46 -6.06 9.45
C LYS A 84 16.24 -5.16 9.26
N GLU A 85 16.38 -3.87 9.58
CA GLU A 85 15.39 -2.83 9.40
C GLU A 85 15.05 -2.54 7.94
N THR A 86 15.85 -3.03 6.98
CA THR A 86 15.61 -2.87 5.54
C THR A 86 14.83 -4.03 4.92
N GLU A 87 14.41 -5.01 5.72
CA GLU A 87 13.53 -6.09 5.26
C GLU A 87 12.20 -5.53 4.72
N PHE A 88 11.70 -6.09 3.62
CA PHE A 88 10.42 -5.68 3.06
C PHE A 88 9.70 -6.85 2.39
N ILE A 89 8.42 -6.65 2.08
CA ILE A 89 7.63 -7.56 1.23
C ILE A 89 7.39 -6.87 -0.10
N ALA A 90 7.78 -7.53 -1.20
CA ALA A 90 7.52 -7.01 -2.54
C ALA A 90 6.02 -7.12 -2.85
N VAL A 91 5.41 -6.07 -3.40
CA VAL A 91 3.98 -6.04 -3.74
C VAL A 91 3.77 -5.29 -5.05
N THR A 92 2.75 -5.67 -5.81
CA THR A 92 2.29 -4.93 -7.01
C THR A 92 1.41 -3.73 -6.66
N ALA A 93 0.77 -3.75 -5.49
CA ALA A 93 0.01 -2.65 -4.92
C ALA A 93 0.11 -2.68 -3.38
N TYR A 94 0.12 -1.50 -2.76
CA TYR A 94 0.16 -1.40 -1.30
C TYR A 94 -1.04 -2.09 -0.66
N GLN A 95 -0.78 -2.94 0.33
CA GLN A 95 -1.80 -3.66 1.10
C GLN A 95 -2.15 -2.96 2.41
N ASN A 96 -1.18 -2.25 3.00
CA ASN A 96 -1.33 -1.58 4.29
C ASN A 96 -1.40 -0.06 4.08
N GLU A 97 -2.55 0.53 4.39
CA GLU A 97 -2.79 1.97 4.27
C GLU A 97 -1.79 2.82 5.06
N LYS A 98 -1.31 2.34 6.21
CA LYS A 98 -0.29 3.06 7.00
C LYS A 98 1.03 3.17 6.23
N VAL A 99 1.40 2.15 5.46
CA VAL A 99 2.58 2.19 4.59
C VAL A 99 2.34 3.15 3.43
N THR A 100 1.16 3.12 2.83
CA THR A 100 0.78 4.06 1.76
C THR A 100 0.91 5.52 2.24
N GLN A 101 0.33 5.84 3.40
CA GLN A 101 0.40 7.19 3.96
C GLN A 101 1.84 7.59 4.29
N LEU A 102 2.60 6.71 4.94
CA LEU A 102 4.00 6.96 5.24
C LEU A 102 4.81 7.25 3.96
N LYS A 103 4.54 6.54 2.86
CA LYS A 103 5.17 6.78 1.56
C LYS A 103 4.74 8.10 0.94
N ILE A 104 3.47 8.49 1.06
CA ILE A 104 2.97 9.79 0.58
C ILE A 104 3.66 10.95 1.32
N ASP A 105 3.77 10.85 2.64
CA ASP A 105 4.31 11.91 3.49
C ASP A 105 5.81 12.14 3.25
N HIS A 106 6.57 11.05 3.05
CA HIS A 106 8.04 11.12 3.01
C HIS A 106 8.64 11.09 1.60
N ASN A 107 7.94 10.59 0.58
CA ASN A 107 8.46 10.59 -0.79
C ASN A 107 8.13 11.92 -1.50
N PRO A 108 9.12 12.72 -1.95
CA PRO A 108 8.88 13.96 -2.68
C PRO A 108 8.05 13.78 -3.96
N PHE A 109 8.19 12.64 -4.65
CA PHE A 109 7.44 12.35 -5.88
C PHE A 109 5.95 12.05 -5.64
N ALA A 110 5.55 11.83 -4.39
CA ALA A 110 4.15 11.60 -4.00
C ALA A 110 3.48 12.82 -3.36
N LYS A 111 4.14 14.00 -3.37
CA LYS A 111 3.66 15.21 -2.68
C LYS A 111 2.23 15.61 -3.08
N GLY A 112 1.83 15.42 -4.34
CA GLY A 112 0.48 15.75 -4.82
C GLY A 112 -0.66 14.96 -4.15
N PHE A 113 -0.37 13.86 -3.47
CA PHE A 113 -1.37 13.06 -2.74
C PHE A 113 -1.53 13.47 -1.28
N ARG A 114 -0.68 14.35 -0.75
CA ARG A 114 -0.73 14.78 0.66
C ARG A 114 -2.01 15.56 0.97
N ASP A 115 -2.37 16.51 0.10
CA ASP A 115 -3.50 17.41 0.33
C ASP A 115 -4.83 16.86 -0.22
N ALA A 116 -4.75 15.99 -1.25
CA ALA A 116 -5.92 15.38 -1.87
C ALA A 116 -6.67 14.37 -0.95
N GLY A 117 -5.99 13.84 0.07
CA GLY A 117 -6.61 12.99 1.10
C GLY A 117 -7.52 13.77 2.07
N ALA A 118 -7.25 15.06 2.29
CA ALA A 118 -8.05 15.91 3.17
C ALA A 118 -9.29 16.47 2.44
N GLY A 119 -9.12 17.03 1.24
CA GLY A 119 -10.20 17.75 0.54
C GLY A 119 -11.38 16.89 0.06
N LYS A 120 -11.16 15.61 -0.27
CA LYS A 120 -12.27 14.72 -0.68
C LYS A 120 -13.09 14.20 0.51
N ARG A 121 -12.47 14.01 1.68
CA ARG A 121 -13.16 13.55 2.89
C ARG A 121 -14.05 14.65 3.45
N GLU A 122 -13.62 15.90 3.33
CA GLU A 122 -14.39 17.07 3.76
C GLU A 122 -15.62 17.31 2.88
N LYS A 123 -15.50 17.20 1.55
CA LYS A 123 -16.65 17.34 0.64
C LYS A 123 -17.73 16.27 0.87
N LYS A 124 -17.34 15.02 1.20
CA LYS A 124 -18.30 13.95 1.53
C LYS A 124 -18.94 14.13 2.91
N ARG A 125 -18.23 14.69 3.90
CA ARG A 125 -18.81 15.04 5.22
C ARG A 125 -19.76 16.25 5.13
N LEU A 126 -19.42 17.26 4.34
CA LEU A 126 -20.28 18.44 4.12
C LEU A 126 -21.58 18.06 3.40
N LEU A 127 -21.50 17.21 2.36
CA LEU A 127 -22.69 16.71 1.65
C LEU A 127 -23.56 15.81 2.54
N GLN A 128 -22.97 15.04 3.46
CA GLN A 128 -23.73 14.19 4.37
C GLN A 128 -24.35 14.97 5.55
N ASN A 129 -23.76 16.10 5.95
CA ASN A 129 -24.30 16.98 6.98
C ASN A 129 -25.42 17.89 6.47
N HIS A 130 -25.42 18.29 5.18
CA HIS A 130 -26.54 19.00 4.56
C HIS A 130 -27.77 18.13 4.27
N ALA A 131 -27.68 16.80 4.38
CA ALA A 131 -28.81 15.89 4.21
C ALA A 131 -29.54 15.58 5.53
N ARG A 132 -29.17 16.22 6.66
CA ARG A 132 -29.72 15.93 8.00
C ARG A 132 -30.24 17.17 8.74
N GLU A 133 -30.72 18.19 8.05
CA GLU A 133 -31.58 19.19 8.70
C GLU A 133 -33.01 18.65 8.81
N PRO A 134 -33.57 18.44 10.02
CA PRO A 134 -34.98 18.16 10.18
C PRO A 134 -35.77 19.46 10.02
N GLN A 135 -36.62 19.50 8.99
CA GLN A 135 -37.65 20.52 8.80
C GLN A 135 -38.61 20.48 10.00
N VAL A 136 -38.58 21.51 10.85
CA VAL A 136 -39.52 21.68 11.96
C VAL A 136 -40.77 22.37 11.41
N SER A 137 -41.86 21.64 11.24
CA SER A 137 -43.18 22.18 10.92
C SER A 137 -43.95 22.56 12.20
N PRO A 138 -44.70 23.68 12.22
CA PRO A 138 -45.39 24.15 13.42
C PRO A 138 -46.68 23.36 13.67
N ARG A 139 -46.88 22.94 14.93
CA ARG A 139 -48.06 22.22 15.42
C ARG A 139 -49.30 23.11 15.39
N SER A 140 -50.38 22.64 14.75
CA SER A 140 -51.73 23.13 14.98
C SER A 140 -52.38 22.37 16.14
N SER A 141 -52.98 23.13 17.04
CA SER A 141 -53.77 22.66 18.18
C SER A 141 -55.24 22.55 17.80
N SER A 142 -55.87 21.40 18.03
CA SER A 142 -57.32 21.32 18.28
C SER A 142 -57.67 20.06 19.06
N ALA A 143 -58.21 20.26 20.25
CA ALA A 143 -58.85 19.27 21.09
C ALA A 143 -60.29 19.00 20.59
N HIS A 144 -60.76 17.75 20.68
CA HIS A 144 -61.98 17.32 21.40
C HIS A 144 -62.43 15.89 20.98
N PRO A 145 -63.21 15.16 21.82
CA PRO A 145 -63.16 13.70 21.93
C PRO A 145 -64.46 12.95 21.53
N SER A 146 -64.28 11.66 21.24
CA SER A 146 -65.13 10.45 21.46
C SER A 146 -66.67 10.52 21.36
N GLU A 147 -67.23 9.74 20.42
CA GLU A 147 -68.49 8.93 20.50
C GLU A 147 -68.32 7.80 19.44
N ASP A 148 -68.27 6.51 19.79
CA ASP A 148 -69.34 5.53 20.11
C ASP A 148 -69.78 4.70 18.88
N ALA A 149 -70.24 3.48 19.16
CA ALA A 149 -70.84 2.46 18.28
C ALA A 149 -69.90 1.40 17.65
N SER A 150 -69.91 0.26 18.33
CA SER A 150 -69.72 -1.14 17.89
C SER A 150 -70.36 -1.50 16.55
N GLU A 151 -69.77 -2.48 15.85
CA GLU A 151 -70.45 -3.74 15.49
C GLU A 151 -69.46 -4.76 14.91
N ASP A 152 -69.64 -6.01 15.35
CA ASP A 152 -68.99 -7.25 14.96
C ASP A 152 -69.02 -7.52 13.43
N ASP A 153 -67.98 -8.17 12.89
CA ASP A 153 -68.07 -9.52 12.31
C ASP A 153 -66.67 -9.96 11.81
N ASP A 154 -66.16 -11.08 12.32
CA ASP A 154 -65.08 -11.88 11.75
C ASP A 154 -65.73 -13.22 11.38
N PRO A 155 -65.50 -13.80 10.19
CA PRO A 155 -64.47 -14.84 10.15
C PRO A 155 -63.74 -15.02 8.80
N LEU A 156 -62.40 -15.03 8.87
CA LEU A 156 -61.50 -16.18 8.52
C LEU A 156 -61.51 -16.77 7.06
N PRO A 157 -60.55 -17.66 6.68
CA PRO A 157 -59.45 -17.36 5.76
C PRO A 157 -59.47 -18.19 4.46
N LYS A 158 -58.52 -17.92 3.54
CA LYS A 158 -57.85 -18.82 2.55
C LYS A 158 -57.25 -17.91 1.45
N LYS A 159 -56.10 -18.17 0.82
CA LYS A 159 -55.49 -19.43 0.41
C LYS A 159 -54.04 -19.18 -0.02
N VAL A 160 -53.17 -20.14 0.30
CA VAL A 160 -51.85 -20.36 -0.29
C VAL A 160 -51.99 -20.73 -1.77
N ARG A 161 -51.05 -20.28 -2.60
CA ARG A 161 -50.58 -20.92 -3.85
C ARG A 161 -49.20 -20.33 -4.17
N GLU A 162 -48.17 -21.13 -3.91
CA GLU A 162 -47.31 -21.83 -4.88
C GLU A 162 -46.23 -20.92 -5.48
#